data_AF-A0A8T6M5G9-F1
#
_entry.id   AF-A0A8T6M5G9-F1
#
_cell.length_a   1.000
_cell.length_b   1.000
_cell.length_c   1.000
_cell.angle_alpha   90.00
_cell.angle_beta   90.00
_cell.angle_gamma   90.00
#
_symmetry.space_group_name_H-M   'P 1'
#
loop_
_entity.id
_entity.type
_entity.pdbx_description
1 polymer ?
#
loop_
_entity_poly.entity_id
_entity_poly.type
_entity_poly.pdbx_seq_one_letter_code
_entity_poly.pdbx_strand_id
1 'polypeptide(L)' 'MKNFSINGFGRIGRTFLRVWWEKGRENSSLKVINTSGS' A
#
# COMPACT_ATOMS: atom_id res chain seq x y z
N MET A 1 -14.94 -5.78 -2.72
CA MET A 1 -13.49 -5.63 -2.45
C MET A 1 -13.11 -4.17 -2.70
N LYS A 2 -12.61 -3.44 -1.70
CA LYS A 2 -12.30 -2.00 -1.84
C LYS A 2 -10.93 -1.82 -2.51
N ASN A 3 -10.81 -0.91 -3.47
CA ASN A 3 -9.54 -0.59 -4.09
C ASN A 3 -8.87 0.57 -3.35
N PHE A 4 -7.54 0.53 -3.25
CA PHE A 4 -6.75 1.66 -2.73
C PHE A 4 -5.41 1.79 -3.45
N SER A 5 -4.74 2.91 -3.20
CA SER A 5 -3.44 3.25 -3.74
C SER A 5 -2.56 3.87 -2.65
N ILE A 6 -1.24 3.71 -2.78
CA ILE A 6 -0.26 4.34 -1.89
C ILE A 6 0.38 5.50 -2.66
N ASN A 7 0.32 6.72 -2.13
CA ASN A 7 1.02 7.88 -2.67
C ASN A 7 2.12 8.30 -1.69
N GLY A 8 3.38 8.02 -2.04
CA GLY A 8 4.56 8.15 -1.19
C GLY A 8 5.00 6.81 -0.60
N PHE A 9 5.94 6.11 -1.26
CA PHE A 9 6.45 4.80 -0.81
C PHE A 9 7.69 4.92 0.10
N GLY A 10 7.68 5.91 0.98
CA GLY A 10 8.69 6.13 2.01
C GLY A 10 8.56 5.14 3.18
N ARG A 11 9.06 5.53 4.36
CA ARG A 11 9.02 4.68 5.56
C ARG A 11 7.60 4.22 5.92
N ILE A 12 6.63 5.13 5.90
CA ILE A 12 5.23 4.81 6.23
C ILE A 12 4.58 3.96 5.14
N GLY A 13 4.76 4.30 3.87
CA GLY A 13 4.19 3.53 2.75
C GLY A 13 4.65 2.06 2.75
N ARG A 14 5.94 1.81 3.05
CA ARG A 14 6.48 0.45 3.18
C ARG A 14 5.95 -0.31 4.41
N THR A 15 5.87 0.36 5.57
CA THR A 15 5.30 -0.25 6.78
C THR A 15 3.82 -0.58 6.60
N PHE A 16 3.06 0.34 5.99
CA PHE A 16 1.65 0.14 5.68
C PHE A 16 1.45 -1.05 4.74
N LEU A 17 2.23 -1.11 3.63
CA LEU A 17 2.16 -2.22 2.69
C LEU A 17 2.40 -3.56 3.37
N ARG A 18 3.38 -3.64 4.28
CA ARG A 18 3.68 -4.86 5.03
C ARG A 18 2.49 -5.32 5.87
N VAL A 19 1.94 -4.45 6.70
CA VAL A 19 0.78 -4.79 7.56
C VAL A 19 -0.44 -5.14 6.71
N TRP A 20 -0.67 -4.40 5.62
CA TRP A 20 -1.77 -4.68 4.70
C TRP A 20 -1.60 -6.04 4.00
N TRP A 21 -0.39 -6.43 3.61
CA TRP A 21 -0.14 -7.74 2.99
C TRP A 21 -0.50 -8.90 3.93
N GLU A 22 -0.14 -8.77 5.21
CA GLU A 22 -0.41 -9.80 6.23
C GLU A 22 -1.89 -9.87 6.64
N LYS A 23 -2.58 -8.74 6.73
CA LYS A 23 -3.90 -8.67 7.40
C LYS A 23 -5.05 -8.16 6.53
N GLY A 24 -4.74 -7.47 5.42
CA GLY A 24 -5.69 -6.69 4.65
C GLY A 24 -5.93 -7.18 3.22
N ARG A 25 -5.09 -8.07 2.68
CA ARG A 25 -5.13 -8.47 1.27
C ARG A 25 -6.41 -9.18 0.82
N GLU A 26 -7.16 -9.77 1.75
CA GLU A 26 -8.43 -10.45 1.46
C GLU A 26 -9.61 -9.46 1.38
N ASN A 27 -9.48 -8.28 2.00
CA ASN A 27 -10.56 -7.31 2.15
C ASN A 27 -10.44 -6.13 1.17
N SER A 28 -9.24 -5.85 0.67
CA SER A 28 -8.97 -4.78 -0.27
C SER A 28 -7.90 -5.15 -1.28
N SER A 29 -7.86 -4.41 -2.40
CA SER A 29 -6.90 -4.63 -3.50
C SER A 29 -6.08 -3.36 -3.71
N LEU A 30 -4.76 -3.48 -3.53
CA LEU A 30 -3.81 -2.43 -3.90
C LEU A 30 -3.71 -2.36 -5.43
N LYS A 31 -3.93 -1.17 -6.00
CA LYS A 31 -3.86 -0.98 -7.46
C LYS A 31 -2.57 -0.32 -7.92
N VAL A 32 -2.14 0.72 -7.21
CA VAL A 32 -0.99 1.53 -7.62
C VAL A 32 -0.21 1.99 -6.40
N ILE A 33 1.12 2.02 -6.54
CA ILE A 33 2.01 2.74 -5.65
C ILE A 33 2.65 3.85 -6.48
N ASN A 34 2.40 5.10 -6.12
CA ASN A 34 3.11 6.26 -6.64
C ASN A 34 4.22 6.64 -5.66
N THR A 35 5.43 6.86 -6.15
CA THR A 35 6.53 7.37 -5.34
C THR A 35 7.35 8.33 -6.18
N SER A 36 7.63 9.51 -5.64
CA SER A 36 8.70 10.36 -6.15
C SER A 36 10.02 9.65 -5.84
N GLY A 37 10.87 9.44 -6.84
CA GLY A 37 12.22 8.96 -6.61
C GLY A 37 12.93 9.87 -5.60
N SER A 38 13.59 9.27 -4.61
CA SER A 38 14.57 9.93 -3.75
C SER A 38 15.96 9.46 -4.15
#